data_AF-A0A6N8ACU0-F1
#
_entry.id   AF-A0A6N8ACU0-F1
#
_cell.length_a   1.000
_cell.length_b   1.000
_cell.length_c   1.000
_cell.angle_alpha   90.00
_cell.angle_beta   90.00
_cell.angle_gamma   90.00
#
_symmetry.space_group_name_H-M   'P 1'
#
loop_
_entity.id
_entity.type
_entity.pdbx_description
1 polymer ?
#
loop_
_entity_poly.entity_id
_entity_poly.type
_entity_poly.pdbx_seq_one_letter_code
_entity_poly.pdbx_strand_id
1 'polypeptide(L)'
;MKFLQIIAVTTSLSVLTIPAVALSAENTALSIDEAIAIALEAQPGTVAEAEQDQYEGRPVIDIEIVNDAGQEVEFKVDIETGQILNQWIDDDPSDDPITTNTLTDNTNAEPYVERSIPLDWALTAASAAQEACSDLGFATTVTVVDQRALPRVQLMREGAFPHTIHTSSRKAITAASRREATAVIEAENEHEPTLGAVFNEIGLITLSGGIPIVYEGEVIGGIGIAGSPGEDQTGKEFDDICAEAGIAAIADRLQ
;
A
#
# COMPACT_ATOMS: atom_id res chain seq x y z
N MET A 1 -13.11 -57.03 91.67
CA MET A 1 -13.83 -57.30 90.41
C MET A 1 -14.80 -56.17 90.10
N LYS A 2 -14.40 -55.22 89.24
CA LYS A 2 -15.26 -54.57 88.23
C LYS A 2 -14.38 -53.68 87.34
N PHE A 3 -14.67 -53.77 86.05
CA PHE A 3 -13.95 -53.28 84.88
C PHE A 3 -14.45 -51.89 84.44
N LEU A 4 -13.69 -51.26 83.52
CA LEU A 4 -14.11 -50.24 82.52
C LEU A 4 -14.41 -48.82 83.08
N GLN A 5 -14.04 -47.70 82.44
CA GLN A 5 -13.68 -47.43 81.04
C GLN A 5 -12.93 -46.08 80.95
N ILE A 6 -11.84 -46.00 80.17
CA ILE A 6 -11.13 -44.76 79.83
C ILE A 6 -11.75 -44.22 78.53
N ILE A 7 -12.26 -42.99 78.57
CA ILE A 7 -12.79 -42.28 77.40
C ILE A 7 -11.62 -41.55 76.74
N ALA A 8 -11.25 -41.98 75.52
CA ALA A 8 -10.30 -41.28 74.66
C ALA A 8 -11.03 -40.16 73.90
N VAL A 9 -10.63 -38.91 74.12
CA VAL A 9 -11.10 -37.74 73.35
C VAL A 9 -10.22 -37.61 72.11
N THR A 10 -10.78 -37.90 70.94
CA THR A 10 -10.12 -37.74 69.64
C THR A 10 -10.30 -36.31 69.14
N THR A 11 -9.27 -35.48 69.26
CA THR A 11 -9.21 -34.17 68.62
C THR A 11 -8.97 -34.33 67.12
N SER A 12 -9.97 -33.97 66.33
CA SER A 12 -9.92 -33.94 64.86
C SER A 12 -8.93 -32.89 64.38
N LEU A 13 -7.87 -33.32 63.70
CA LEU A 13 -6.88 -32.46 63.05
C LEU A 13 -7.39 -32.17 61.62
N SER A 14 -7.88 -30.96 61.40
CA SER A 14 -8.27 -30.48 60.07
C SER A 14 -7.01 -30.22 59.24
N VAL A 15 -6.66 -31.13 58.33
CA VAL A 15 -5.61 -30.90 57.34
C VAL A 15 -6.18 -29.92 56.31
N LEU A 16 -5.64 -28.70 56.28
CA LEU A 16 -5.92 -27.74 55.21
C LEU A 16 -5.24 -28.30 53.95
N THR A 17 -6.03 -28.92 53.07
CA THR A 17 -5.58 -29.29 51.73
C THR A 17 -5.37 -27.99 50.95
N ILE A 18 -4.11 -27.58 50.81
CA ILE A 18 -3.73 -26.59 49.79
C ILE A 18 -4.05 -27.25 48.45
N PRO A 19 -4.87 -26.63 47.58
CA PRO A 19 -5.05 -27.16 46.24
C PRO A 19 -3.68 -27.12 45.56
N ALA A 20 -3.24 -28.26 45.00
CA ALA A 20 -2.12 -28.26 44.08
C ALA A 20 -2.47 -27.28 42.96
N VAL A 21 -1.77 -26.15 42.91
CA VAL A 21 -1.78 -25.28 41.74
C VAL A 21 -1.21 -26.12 40.62
N ALA A 22 -2.08 -26.56 39.71
CA ALA A 22 -1.65 -27.10 38.45
C ALA A 22 -0.85 -25.98 37.77
N LEU A 23 0.46 -26.21 37.61
CA LEU A 23 1.30 -25.39 36.76
C LEU A 23 0.76 -25.59 35.33
N SER A 24 -0.11 -24.70 34.90
CA SER A 24 -0.45 -24.56 33.49
C SER A 24 0.83 -24.12 32.81
N ALA A 25 1.44 -24.99 32.01
CA ALA A 25 2.38 -24.54 30.99
C ALA A 25 1.53 -23.68 30.05
N GLU A 26 1.57 -22.36 30.23
CA GLU A 26 1.12 -21.47 29.18
C GLU A 26 2.11 -21.67 28.03
N ASN A 27 1.66 -22.42 27.03
CA ASN A 27 2.32 -22.56 25.75
C ASN A 27 2.22 -21.20 25.04
N THR A 28 3.04 -20.25 25.48
CA THR A 28 3.19 -18.97 24.80
C THR A 28 4.02 -19.23 23.56
N ALA A 29 3.41 -19.04 22.39
CA ALA A 29 4.10 -18.96 21.11
C ALA A 29 5.41 -18.18 21.26
N LEU A 30 6.50 -18.73 20.73
CA LEU A 30 7.81 -18.11 20.71
C LEU A 30 7.73 -16.75 20.01
N SER A 31 8.31 -15.72 20.62
CA SER A 31 8.43 -14.41 19.99
C SER A 31 9.47 -14.42 18.85
N ILE A 32 9.35 -13.48 17.92
CA ILE A 32 10.31 -13.33 16.82
C ILE A 32 11.74 -13.14 17.35
N ASP A 33 11.91 -12.33 18.42
CA ASP A 33 13.21 -12.10 19.05
C ASP A 33 13.85 -13.37 19.63
N GLU A 34 13.04 -14.25 20.23
CA GLU A 34 13.50 -15.53 20.76
C GLU A 34 13.87 -16.51 19.64
N ALA A 35 13.11 -16.53 18.54
CA ALA A 35 13.43 -17.33 17.36
C ALA A 35 14.73 -16.86 16.68
N ILE A 36 14.93 -15.54 16.58
CA ILE A 36 16.17 -14.92 16.11
C ILE A 36 17.37 -15.35 16.96
N ALA A 37 17.23 -15.34 18.29
CA ALA A 37 18.31 -15.77 19.17
C ALA A 37 18.71 -17.24 18.93
N ILE A 38 17.73 -18.11 18.69
CA ILE A 38 17.96 -19.53 18.36
C ILE A 38 18.69 -19.66 17.02
N ALA A 39 18.26 -18.92 15.99
CA ALA A 39 18.89 -18.94 14.68
C ALA A 39 20.33 -18.38 14.70
N LEU A 40 20.57 -17.29 15.44
CA LEU A 40 21.90 -16.69 15.61
C LEU A 40 22.87 -17.55 16.44
N GLU A 41 22.34 -18.36 17.37
CA GLU A 41 23.15 -19.37 18.07
C GLU A 41 23.59 -20.49 17.11
N ALA A 42 22.72 -20.88 16.18
CA ALA A 42 23.04 -21.89 15.16
C ALA A 42 24.01 -21.36 14.08
N GLN A 43 23.81 -20.12 13.63
CA GLN A 43 24.63 -19.48 12.61
C GLN A 43 24.84 -18.00 12.95
N PRO A 44 26.05 -17.63 13.42
CA PRO A 44 26.39 -16.23 13.60
C PRO A 44 26.33 -15.50 12.25
N GLY A 45 25.71 -14.32 12.27
CA GLY A 45 25.57 -13.49 11.09
C GLY A 45 24.70 -12.27 11.36
N THR A 46 24.32 -11.59 10.29
CA THR A 46 23.37 -10.49 10.34
C THR A 46 22.00 -11.00 9.91
N VAL A 47 20.98 -10.81 10.74
CA VAL A 47 19.59 -11.12 10.37
C VAL A 47 19.17 -10.14 9.28
N ALA A 48 18.84 -10.67 8.10
CA ALA A 48 18.32 -9.91 6.96
C ALA A 48 16.81 -9.69 7.10
N GLU A 49 16.08 -10.77 7.38
CA GLU A 49 14.63 -10.79 7.53
C GLU A 49 14.20 -11.78 8.63
N ALA A 50 13.08 -11.48 9.30
CA ALA A 50 12.43 -12.41 10.22
C ALA A 50 10.91 -12.18 10.23
N GLU A 51 10.15 -13.13 9.71
CA GLU A 51 8.68 -13.03 9.63
C GLU A 51 7.97 -14.31 10.05
N GLN A 52 6.67 -14.22 10.33
CA GLN A 52 5.85 -15.37 10.69
C GLN A 52 5.29 -16.01 9.41
N ASP A 53 5.58 -17.29 9.20
CA ASP A 53 5.16 -18.07 8.03
C ASP A 53 4.58 -19.45 8.44
N GLN A 54 4.27 -20.31 7.47
CA GLN A 54 3.85 -21.69 7.67
C GLN A 54 4.71 -22.68 6.88
N TYR A 55 5.30 -23.66 7.58
CA TYR A 55 6.07 -24.74 6.97
C TYR A 55 5.44 -26.09 7.29
N GLU A 56 5.11 -26.87 6.25
CA GLU A 56 4.41 -28.17 6.36
C GLU A 56 3.12 -28.13 7.23
N GLY A 57 2.41 -27.00 7.20
CA GLY A 57 1.18 -26.79 7.96
C GLY A 57 1.40 -26.47 9.45
N ARG A 58 2.63 -26.15 9.85
CA ARG A 58 3.00 -25.66 11.19
C ARG A 58 3.35 -24.18 11.13
N PRO A 59 2.94 -23.39 12.13
CA PRO A 59 3.36 -21.99 12.22
C PRO A 59 4.86 -21.93 12.57
N VAL A 60 5.62 -21.19 11.75
CA VAL A 60 7.08 -21.01 11.92
C VAL A 60 7.44 -19.53 11.89
N ILE A 61 8.59 -19.19 12.47
CA ILE A 61 9.29 -17.95 12.15
C ILE A 61 10.31 -18.30 11.08
N ASP A 62 10.17 -17.65 9.93
CA ASP A 62 11.16 -17.65 8.87
C ASP A 62 12.22 -16.61 9.17
N ILE A 63 13.50 -16.98 9.09
CA ILE A 63 14.62 -16.13 9.47
C ILE A 63 15.74 -16.28 8.45
N GLU A 64 16.13 -15.17 7.85
CA GLU A 64 17.25 -15.11 6.92
C GLU A 64 18.48 -14.51 7.63
N ILE A 65 19.59 -15.23 7.59
CA ILE A 65 20.86 -14.78 8.19
C ILE A 65 21.95 -14.74 7.13
N VAL A 66 22.53 -13.56 6.92
CA VAL A 66 23.73 -13.38 6.10
C VAL A 66 24.95 -13.70 6.95
N ASN A 67 25.69 -14.74 6.57
CA ASN A 67 26.92 -15.13 7.25
C ASN A 67 28.10 -14.21 6.88
N ASP A 68 29.25 -14.35 7.55
CA ASP A 68 30.47 -13.56 7.27
C ASP A 68 31.02 -13.75 5.84
N ALA A 69 30.62 -14.81 5.14
CA ALA A 69 30.97 -15.05 3.74
C ALA A 69 30.00 -14.36 2.75
N GLY A 70 28.98 -13.66 3.25
CA GLY A 70 27.95 -13.00 2.45
C GLY A 70 26.92 -13.96 1.85
N GLN A 71 26.81 -15.18 2.38
CA GLN A 71 25.80 -16.14 1.96
C GLN A 71 24.56 -16.04 2.86
N GLU A 72 23.40 -16.09 2.24
CA GLU A 72 22.10 -16.10 2.94
C GLU A 72 21.77 -17.52 3.39
N VAL A 73 21.45 -17.65 4.66
CA VAL A 73 21.04 -18.89 5.29
C VAL A 73 19.65 -18.70 5.85
N GLU A 74 18.67 -19.37 5.27
CA GLU A 74 17.27 -19.34 5.68
C GLU A 74 17.02 -20.42 6.76
N PHE A 75 16.27 -20.06 7.80
CA PHE A 75 15.89 -20.92 8.91
C PHE A 75 14.38 -20.90 9.11
N LYS A 76 13.75 -22.07 9.15
CA LYS A 76 12.36 -22.22 9.59
C LYS A 76 12.34 -22.69 11.04
N VAL A 77 11.97 -21.82 11.99
CA VAL A 77 11.92 -22.13 13.43
C VAL A 77 10.47 -22.35 13.86
N ASP A 78 10.16 -23.51 14.44
CA ASP A 78 8.82 -23.83 14.95
C ASP A 78 8.41 -22.87 16.08
N ILE A 79 7.27 -22.20 15.93
CA ILE A 79 6.80 -21.19 16.90
C ILE A 79 6.44 -21.79 18.25
N GLU A 80 6.02 -23.05 18.30
CA GLU A 80 5.57 -23.67 19.55
C GLU A 80 6.73 -24.27 20.35
N THR A 81 7.77 -24.76 19.66
CA THR A 81 8.84 -25.54 20.28
C THR A 81 10.22 -24.89 20.21
N GLY A 82 10.40 -23.88 19.35
CA GLY A 82 11.71 -23.28 19.07
C GLY A 82 12.67 -24.21 18.32
N GLN A 83 12.18 -25.32 17.76
CA GLN A 83 13.01 -26.23 17.00
C GLN A 83 13.25 -25.67 15.58
N ILE A 84 14.51 -25.65 15.14
CA ILE A 84 14.84 -25.42 13.73
C ILE A 84 14.34 -26.63 12.93
N LEU A 85 13.32 -26.41 12.11
CA LEU A 85 12.69 -27.43 11.28
C LEU A 85 13.41 -27.62 9.96
N ASN A 86 13.98 -26.54 9.41
CA ASN A 86 14.73 -26.58 8.17
C ASN A 86 15.76 -25.44 8.11
N GLN A 87 16.85 -25.68 7.40
CA GLN A 87 17.95 -24.74 7.18
C GLN A 87 18.54 -24.96 5.79
N TRP A 88 18.62 -23.92 4.97
CA TRP A 88 19.29 -23.96 3.67
C TRP A 88 20.07 -22.69 3.39
N ILE A 89 21.03 -22.80 2.48
CA ILE A 89 21.79 -21.66 1.96
C ILE A 89 21.18 -21.32 0.61
N ASP A 90 20.77 -20.08 0.40
CA ASP A 90 20.38 -19.64 -0.95
C ASP A 90 21.65 -19.47 -1.79
N ASP A 91 21.73 -20.24 -2.87
CA ASP A 91 22.87 -20.32 -3.78
C ASP A 91 22.56 -19.63 -5.13
N ASP A 92 21.46 -18.87 -5.26
CA ASP A 92 21.13 -18.09 -6.47
C ASP A 92 21.65 -16.64 -6.39
N PRO A 93 22.76 -16.28 -7.06
CA PRO A 93 23.33 -14.94 -7.03
C PRO A 93 22.62 -13.93 -7.95
N SER A 94 21.43 -14.25 -8.50
CA SER A 94 20.76 -13.44 -9.53
C SER A 94 19.39 -12.85 -9.19
N ASP A 95 18.81 -13.17 -8.02
CA ASP A 95 17.70 -12.40 -7.47
C ASP A 95 18.24 -11.36 -6.47
N ASP A 96 17.98 -10.10 -6.81
CA ASP A 96 18.27 -8.87 -6.08
C ASP A 96 19.73 -8.58 -5.63
N PRO A 97 20.41 -7.57 -6.21
CA PRO A 97 21.52 -6.97 -5.50
C PRO A 97 20.97 -6.34 -4.23
N ILE A 98 21.20 -7.00 -3.10
CA ILE A 98 21.11 -6.42 -1.76
C ILE A 98 21.97 -5.16 -1.78
N THR A 99 21.33 -4.00 -1.95
CA THR A 99 21.86 -2.81 -1.32
C THR A 99 21.82 -3.15 0.16
N THR A 100 22.98 -3.30 0.79
CA THR A 100 23.11 -3.42 2.23
C THR A 100 22.60 -2.11 2.84
N ASN A 101 21.29 -1.94 2.88
CA ASN A 101 20.67 -1.05 3.81
C ASN A 101 20.74 -1.80 5.13
N THR A 102 21.92 -1.72 5.75
CA THR A 102 22.04 -1.92 7.18
C THR A 102 20.82 -1.24 7.78
N LEU A 103 20.00 -1.97 8.54
CA LEU A 103 19.09 -1.37 9.50
C LEU A 103 19.97 -0.68 10.56
N THR A 104 20.72 0.35 10.15
CA THR A 104 20.90 1.50 11.00
C THR A 104 19.48 1.93 11.28
N ASP A 105 19.10 1.88 12.55
CA ASP A 105 18.06 2.74 13.10
C ASP A 105 18.40 4.18 12.66
N ASN A 106 18.00 4.49 11.45
CA ASN A 106 18.04 5.81 10.86
C ASN A 106 16.80 6.49 11.41
N THR A 107 16.87 6.79 12.70
CA THR A 107 16.14 7.88 13.35
C THR A 107 16.32 9.24 12.64
N ASN A 108 17.08 9.28 11.53
CA ASN A 108 17.30 10.41 10.63
C ASN A 108 16.91 10.13 9.16
N ALA A 109 16.26 9.01 8.82
CA ALA A 109 15.54 8.93 7.55
C ALA A 109 14.22 9.67 7.75
N GLU A 110 14.14 10.89 7.21
CA GLU A 110 12.89 11.62 7.14
C GLU A 110 11.84 10.68 6.50
N PRO A 111 10.67 10.48 7.13
CA PRO A 111 9.64 9.62 6.56
C PRO A 111 9.34 10.08 5.13
N TYR A 112 9.24 9.15 4.18
CA TYR A 112 8.77 9.50 2.83
C TYR A 112 7.35 10.06 2.97
N VAL A 113 7.23 11.38 2.81
CA VAL A 113 5.95 12.06 2.80
C VAL A 113 5.43 11.99 1.36
N GLU A 114 4.57 11.00 1.10
CA GLU A 114 3.84 10.88 -0.17
C GLU A 114 3.16 12.22 -0.49
N ARG A 115 3.56 12.86 -1.60
CA ARG A 115 3.04 14.16 -1.98
C ARG A 115 1.77 13.99 -2.77
N SER A 116 0.66 14.23 -2.10
CA SER A 116 -0.69 14.17 -2.67
C SER A 116 -1.29 15.56 -2.79
N ILE A 117 -2.06 15.81 -3.85
CA ILE A 117 -2.75 17.08 -4.04
C ILE A 117 -3.65 17.43 -2.83
N PRO A 118 -3.46 18.61 -2.19
CA PRO A 118 -4.35 19.10 -1.17
C PRO A 118 -5.79 19.26 -1.67
N LEU A 119 -6.78 18.95 -0.82
CA LEU A 119 -8.20 18.96 -1.22
C LEU A 119 -8.67 20.33 -1.73
N ASP A 120 -8.20 21.42 -1.12
CA ASP A 120 -8.53 22.79 -1.52
C ASP A 120 -7.96 23.13 -2.90
N TRP A 121 -6.77 22.60 -3.25
CA TRP A 121 -6.20 22.75 -4.59
C TRP A 121 -6.97 21.93 -5.61
N ALA A 122 -7.30 20.68 -5.28
CA ALA A 122 -8.15 19.82 -6.12
C ALA A 122 -9.51 20.47 -6.39
N LEU A 123 -10.15 21.05 -5.37
CA LEU A 123 -11.42 21.76 -5.51
C LEU A 123 -11.27 23.03 -6.36
N THR A 124 -10.19 23.79 -6.18
CA THR A 124 -9.89 24.98 -6.99
C THR A 124 -9.74 24.61 -8.46
N ALA A 125 -8.90 23.62 -8.77
CA ALA A 125 -8.66 23.16 -10.13
C ALA A 125 -9.92 22.59 -10.79
N ALA A 126 -10.67 21.74 -10.07
CA ALA A 126 -11.89 21.16 -10.58
C ALA A 126 -12.97 22.21 -10.87
N SER A 127 -13.11 23.22 -10.00
CA SER A 127 -14.10 24.29 -10.17
C SER A 127 -13.75 25.19 -11.35
N ALA A 128 -12.47 25.56 -11.50
CA ALA A 128 -12.01 26.38 -12.62
C ALA A 128 -12.14 25.66 -13.97
N ALA A 129 -11.82 24.36 -14.02
CA ALA A 129 -12.04 23.58 -15.24
C ALA A 129 -13.52 23.45 -15.60
N GLN A 130 -14.39 23.23 -14.60
CA GLN A 130 -15.84 23.19 -14.79
C GLN A 130 -16.36 24.53 -15.33
N GLU A 131 -15.88 25.65 -14.78
CA GLU A 131 -16.24 27.01 -15.23
C GLU A 131 -15.80 27.27 -16.67
N ALA A 132 -14.54 26.95 -17.01
CA ALA A 132 -14.03 27.08 -18.38
C ALA A 132 -14.85 26.30 -19.41
N CYS A 133 -15.22 25.06 -19.09
CA CYS A 133 -16.12 24.27 -19.93
C CYS A 133 -17.52 24.89 -20.05
N SER A 134 -18.01 25.53 -18.99
CA SER A 134 -19.33 26.17 -18.99
C SER A 134 -19.36 27.45 -19.82
N ASP A 135 -18.28 28.22 -19.81
CA ASP A 135 -18.13 29.42 -20.63
C ASP A 135 -18.12 29.09 -22.13
N LEU A 136 -17.70 27.88 -22.48
CA LEU A 136 -17.80 27.32 -23.83
C LEU A 136 -19.18 26.71 -24.14
N GLY A 137 -20.08 26.66 -23.15
CA GLY A 137 -21.44 26.13 -23.30
C GLY A 137 -21.54 24.62 -23.14
N PHE A 138 -20.54 23.97 -22.54
CA PHE A 138 -20.49 22.52 -22.39
C PHE A 138 -20.92 22.06 -20.99
N ALA A 139 -21.68 20.96 -20.95
CA ALA A 139 -22.06 20.29 -19.71
C ALA A 139 -21.17 19.06 -19.49
N THR A 140 -20.19 19.21 -18.61
CA THR A 140 -19.11 18.23 -18.39
C THR A 140 -19.12 17.61 -17.00
N THR A 141 -18.36 16.51 -16.86
CA THR A 141 -17.89 16.03 -15.57
C THR A 141 -16.39 16.24 -15.45
N VAL A 142 -15.97 16.80 -14.32
CA VAL A 142 -14.57 17.01 -13.95
C VAL A 142 -14.22 16.08 -12.80
N THR A 143 -13.14 15.31 -12.91
CA THR A 143 -12.59 14.49 -11.81
C THR A 143 -11.16 14.90 -11.52
N VAL A 144 -10.80 15.01 -10.24
CA VAL A 144 -9.42 15.16 -9.75
C VAL A 144 -9.10 13.98 -8.84
N VAL A 145 -7.96 13.33 -9.08
CA VAL A 145 -7.42 12.23 -8.27
C VAL A 145 -6.10 12.62 -7.60
N ASP A 146 -5.74 11.92 -6.53
CA ASP A 146 -4.42 12.04 -5.91
C ASP A 146 -3.34 11.20 -6.60
N GLN A 147 -2.12 11.23 -6.06
CA GLN A 147 -0.97 10.46 -6.52
C GLN A 147 -1.22 8.94 -6.60
N ARG A 148 -2.13 8.41 -5.77
CA ARG A 148 -2.55 7.00 -5.78
C ARG A 148 -3.70 6.74 -6.75
N ALA A 149 -4.04 7.74 -7.57
CA ALA A 149 -5.16 7.75 -8.48
C ALA A 149 -6.52 7.53 -7.78
N LEU A 150 -6.63 7.91 -6.50
CA LEU A 150 -7.90 7.87 -5.77
C LEU A 150 -8.65 9.21 -5.93
N PRO A 151 -9.97 9.18 -6.13
CA PRO A 151 -10.77 10.41 -6.27
C PRO A 151 -10.63 11.36 -5.07
N ARG A 152 -10.35 12.63 -5.37
CA ARG A 152 -10.35 13.74 -4.41
C ARG A 152 -11.57 14.63 -4.60
N VAL A 153 -11.91 14.92 -5.86
CA VAL A 153 -13.05 15.74 -6.25
C VAL A 153 -13.66 15.16 -7.52
N GLN A 154 -15.00 15.11 -7.58
CA GLN A 154 -15.73 14.83 -8.81
C GLN A 154 -16.95 15.75 -8.89
N LEU A 155 -17.02 16.56 -9.96
CA LEU A 155 -18.08 17.53 -10.19
C LEU A 155 -18.76 17.20 -11.52
N MET A 156 -20.03 16.79 -11.47
CA MET A 156 -20.87 16.57 -12.65
C MET A 156 -21.81 17.75 -12.81
N ARG A 157 -21.77 18.44 -13.97
CA ARG A 157 -22.69 19.53 -14.28
C ARG A 157 -24.08 19.00 -14.64
N GLU A 158 -25.11 19.77 -14.33
CA GLU A 158 -26.47 19.50 -14.79
C GLU A 158 -26.51 19.40 -16.32
N GLY A 159 -27.14 18.34 -16.83
CA GLY A 159 -27.20 18.09 -18.28
C GLY A 159 -25.99 17.36 -18.86
N ALA A 160 -24.93 17.10 -18.08
CA ALA A 160 -23.83 16.25 -18.52
C ALA A 160 -24.32 14.80 -18.74
N PHE A 161 -23.73 14.10 -19.71
CA PHE A 161 -24.11 12.72 -19.99
C PHE A 161 -23.66 11.77 -18.87
N PRO A 162 -24.43 10.73 -18.50
CA PRO A 162 -24.10 9.85 -17.36
C PRO A 162 -22.74 9.15 -17.46
N HIS A 163 -22.28 8.82 -18.66
CA HIS A 163 -21.01 8.14 -18.88
C HIS A 163 -19.78 9.02 -18.56
N THR A 164 -19.95 10.35 -18.51
CA THR A 164 -18.86 11.30 -18.24
C THR A 164 -18.26 11.14 -16.85
N ILE A 165 -19.02 10.60 -15.88
CA ILE A 165 -18.52 10.22 -14.54
C ILE A 165 -17.34 9.25 -14.68
N HIS A 166 -17.55 8.13 -15.37
CA HIS A 166 -16.51 7.11 -15.54
C HIS A 166 -15.40 7.58 -16.46
N THR A 167 -15.75 8.25 -17.57
CA THR A 167 -14.75 8.72 -18.53
C THR A 167 -13.81 9.76 -17.91
N SER A 168 -14.33 10.77 -17.20
CA SER A 168 -13.49 11.79 -16.55
C SER A 168 -12.59 11.18 -15.47
N SER A 169 -13.11 10.23 -14.67
CA SER A 169 -12.30 9.51 -13.69
C SER A 169 -11.18 8.72 -14.35
N ARG A 170 -11.47 7.97 -15.41
CA ARG A 170 -10.44 7.18 -16.11
C ARG A 170 -9.37 8.06 -16.76
N LYS A 171 -9.75 9.21 -17.31
CA LYS A 171 -8.78 10.19 -17.84
C LYS A 171 -7.86 10.73 -16.74
N ALA A 172 -8.42 11.12 -15.58
CA ALA A 172 -7.65 11.59 -14.44
C ALA A 172 -6.70 10.51 -13.88
N ILE A 173 -7.20 9.28 -13.71
CA ILE A 173 -6.43 8.11 -13.27
C ILE A 173 -5.30 7.80 -14.25
N THR A 174 -5.59 7.82 -15.55
CA THR A 174 -4.58 7.56 -16.58
C THR A 174 -3.49 8.62 -16.54
N ALA A 175 -3.87 9.89 -16.47
CA ALA A 175 -2.90 10.98 -16.42
C ALA A 175 -1.98 10.88 -15.19
N ALA A 176 -2.54 10.60 -14.00
CA ALA A 176 -1.77 10.41 -12.78
C ALA A 176 -0.85 9.16 -12.86
N SER A 177 -1.38 8.03 -13.32
CA SER A 177 -0.67 6.75 -13.34
C SER A 177 0.41 6.68 -14.42
N ARG A 178 0.12 7.22 -15.61
CA ARG A 178 1.05 7.30 -16.74
C ARG A 178 1.98 8.49 -16.66
N ARG A 179 1.69 9.44 -15.76
CA ARG A 179 2.47 10.67 -15.57
C ARG A 179 2.59 11.46 -16.86
N GLU A 180 1.55 11.40 -17.69
CA GLU A 180 1.53 11.90 -19.05
C GLU A 180 0.12 12.37 -19.39
N ALA A 181 -0.01 13.41 -20.22
CA ALA A 181 -1.34 13.87 -20.65
C ALA A 181 -2.00 12.81 -21.53
N THR A 182 -3.31 12.57 -21.36
CA THR A 182 -4.00 11.54 -22.15
C THR A 182 -4.13 11.89 -23.63
N ALA A 183 -3.96 13.16 -24.00
CA ALA A 183 -3.84 13.58 -25.40
C ALA A 183 -2.58 13.02 -26.08
N VAL A 184 -1.47 12.88 -25.34
CA VAL A 184 -0.25 12.23 -25.85
C VAL A 184 -0.53 10.73 -26.09
N ILE A 185 -1.18 10.09 -25.13
CA ILE A 185 -1.55 8.67 -25.20
C ILE A 185 -2.56 8.42 -26.34
N GLU A 186 -3.48 9.36 -26.60
CA GLU A 186 -4.41 9.29 -27.72
C GLU A 186 -3.67 9.28 -29.06
N ALA A 187 -2.69 10.17 -29.24
CA ALA A 187 -1.86 10.22 -30.44
C ALA A 187 -1.01 8.95 -30.62
N GLU A 188 -0.51 8.35 -29.53
CA GLU A 188 0.17 7.06 -29.57
C GLU A 188 -0.75 5.92 -30.01
N ASN A 189 -2.01 5.92 -29.54
CA ASN A 189 -3.00 4.91 -29.86
C ASN A 189 -3.37 4.89 -31.37
N GLU A 190 -3.17 5.98 -32.10
CA GLU A 190 -3.33 5.99 -33.57
C GLU A 190 -2.32 5.08 -34.30
N HIS A 191 -1.16 4.86 -33.67
CA HIS A 191 -0.06 4.09 -34.24
C HIS A 191 0.03 2.67 -33.65
N GLU A 192 -0.63 2.42 -32.52
CA GLU A 192 -0.65 1.14 -31.80
C GLU A 192 -2.09 0.61 -31.60
N PRO A 193 -2.64 -0.16 -32.55
CA PRO A 193 -4.06 -0.52 -32.58
C PRO A 193 -4.59 -1.33 -31.38
N THR A 194 -3.70 -1.90 -30.56
CA THR A 194 -4.04 -2.69 -29.37
C THR A 194 -4.00 -1.88 -28.08
N LEU A 195 -3.41 -0.67 -28.09
CA LEU A 195 -3.16 0.11 -26.89
C LEU A 195 -4.45 0.42 -26.12
N GLY A 196 -5.48 0.89 -26.82
CA GLY A 196 -6.79 1.17 -26.23
C GLY A 196 -7.45 -0.06 -25.59
N ALA A 197 -7.28 -1.25 -26.17
CA ALA A 197 -7.83 -2.48 -25.59
C ALA A 197 -7.10 -2.87 -24.30
N VAL A 198 -5.76 -2.79 -24.30
CA VAL A 198 -4.93 -3.06 -23.12
C VAL A 198 -5.24 -2.07 -22.01
N PHE A 199 -5.29 -0.77 -22.32
CA PHE A 199 -5.63 0.28 -21.35
C PHE A 199 -7.02 0.03 -20.76
N ASN A 200 -8.01 -0.32 -21.58
CA ASN A 200 -9.35 -0.57 -21.11
C ASN A 200 -9.44 -1.75 -20.12
N GLU A 201 -8.66 -2.82 -20.34
CA GLU A 201 -8.63 -3.98 -19.44
C GLU A 201 -8.12 -3.63 -18.05
N ILE A 202 -7.16 -2.71 -17.95
CA ILE A 202 -6.58 -2.25 -16.68
C ILE A 202 -7.25 -0.98 -16.13
N GLY A 203 -8.41 -0.59 -16.66
CA GLY A 203 -9.18 0.55 -16.19
C GLY A 203 -8.64 1.93 -16.62
N LEU A 204 -7.65 1.99 -17.50
CA LEU A 204 -7.11 3.22 -18.10
C LEU A 204 -7.80 3.55 -19.42
N ILE A 205 -7.61 4.78 -19.93
CA ILE A 205 -8.24 5.22 -21.17
C ILE A 205 -7.26 6.01 -22.04
N THR A 206 -7.37 5.85 -23.35
CA THR A 206 -6.52 6.53 -24.34
C THR A 206 -7.20 7.77 -24.93
N LEU A 207 -8.28 8.27 -24.33
CA LEU A 207 -8.97 9.46 -24.81
C LEU A 207 -8.36 10.71 -24.15
N SER A 208 -8.10 11.76 -24.95
CA SER A 208 -7.68 13.10 -24.50
C SER A 208 -8.59 13.70 -23.44
N GLY A 209 -8.15 14.70 -22.70
CA GLY A 209 -8.89 15.38 -21.64
C GLY A 209 -8.40 15.10 -20.22
N GLY A 210 -7.29 14.40 -20.05
CA GLY A 210 -6.63 14.14 -18.77
C GLY A 210 -5.23 14.73 -18.71
N ILE A 211 -4.88 15.40 -17.60
CA ILE A 211 -3.58 16.06 -17.40
C ILE A 211 -3.01 15.70 -16.02
N PRO A 212 -1.72 15.30 -15.92
CA PRO A 212 -1.07 15.08 -14.64
C PRO A 212 -0.91 16.40 -13.87
N ILE A 213 -1.11 16.36 -12.57
CA ILE A 213 -0.85 17.51 -11.69
C ILE A 213 0.55 17.34 -11.11
N VAL A 214 1.46 18.23 -11.47
CA VAL A 214 2.88 18.14 -11.16
C VAL A 214 3.28 19.25 -10.18
N TYR A 215 3.96 18.90 -9.09
CA TYR A 215 4.50 19.81 -8.09
C TYR A 215 5.97 19.47 -7.86
N GLU A 216 6.87 20.45 -8.03
CA GLU A 216 8.33 20.26 -7.92
C GLU A 216 8.88 19.07 -8.75
N GLY A 217 8.28 18.80 -9.91
CA GLY A 217 8.65 17.69 -10.80
C GLY A 217 8.08 16.32 -10.41
N GLU A 218 7.29 16.23 -9.34
CA GLU A 218 6.60 15.01 -8.92
C GLU A 218 5.10 15.07 -9.30
N VAL A 219 4.55 13.97 -9.83
CA VAL A 219 3.11 13.85 -10.07
C VAL A 219 2.41 13.63 -8.73
N ILE A 220 1.61 14.62 -8.31
CA ILE A 220 0.85 14.61 -7.06
C ILE A 220 -0.64 14.30 -7.26
N GLY A 221 -1.06 14.09 -8.51
CA GLY A 221 -2.42 13.76 -8.87
C GLY A 221 -2.68 13.86 -10.37
N GLY A 222 -3.95 13.84 -10.75
CA GLY A 222 -4.40 14.01 -12.13
C GLY A 222 -5.77 14.66 -12.19
N ILE A 223 -5.99 15.49 -13.21
CA ILE A 223 -7.32 16.05 -13.54
C ILE A 223 -7.81 15.42 -14.85
N GLY A 224 -9.11 15.15 -14.94
CA GLY A 224 -9.74 14.57 -16.13
C GLY A 224 -11.11 15.17 -16.39
N ILE A 225 -11.37 15.53 -17.65
CA ILE A 225 -12.62 16.17 -18.10
C ILE A 225 -13.29 15.26 -19.14
N ALA A 226 -14.61 15.15 -19.05
CA ALA A 226 -15.39 14.45 -20.05
C ALA A 226 -16.71 15.18 -20.34
N GLY A 227 -17.01 15.35 -21.63
CA GLY A 227 -18.33 15.77 -22.11
C GLY A 227 -18.30 16.96 -23.07
N SER A 228 -17.14 17.56 -23.32
CA SER A 228 -17.00 18.62 -24.32
C SER A 228 -17.03 18.03 -25.74
N PRO A 229 -17.75 18.64 -26.69
CA PRO A 229 -17.80 18.15 -28.07
C PRO A 229 -16.68 18.72 -28.94
N GLY A 230 -15.74 17.87 -29.35
CA GLY A 230 -14.75 18.15 -30.40
C GLY A 230 -13.63 19.10 -30.00
N GLU A 231 -13.02 19.71 -31.03
CA GLU A 231 -11.77 20.46 -30.92
C GLU A 231 -11.94 21.96 -31.23
N ASP A 232 -10.99 22.78 -30.78
CA ASP A 232 -10.86 24.18 -31.17
C ASP A 232 -10.24 24.35 -32.58
N GLN A 233 -10.05 25.59 -33.03
CA GLN A 233 -9.48 25.88 -34.35
C GLN A 233 -8.02 25.42 -34.54
N THR A 234 -7.33 25.05 -33.46
CA THR A 234 -5.95 24.55 -33.49
C THR A 234 -5.88 23.02 -33.54
N GLY A 235 -7.03 22.34 -33.45
CA GLY A 235 -7.12 20.88 -33.34
C GLY A 235 -6.95 20.37 -31.93
N LYS A 236 -7.16 21.23 -30.91
CA LYS A 236 -7.04 20.84 -29.50
C LYS A 236 -8.41 20.52 -28.93
N GLU A 237 -8.57 19.33 -28.35
CA GLU A 237 -9.81 18.86 -27.75
C GLU A 237 -10.28 19.78 -26.62
N PHE A 238 -11.58 20.12 -26.60
CA PHE A 238 -12.10 21.05 -25.60
C PHE A 238 -12.01 20.52 -24.17
N ASP A 239 -12.05 19.20 -23.98
CA ASP A 239 -11.80 18.58 -22.66
C ASP A 239 -10.38 18.91 -22.16
N ASP A 240 -9.35 18.93 -23.03
CA ASP A 240 -7.98 19.33 -22.65
C ASP A 240 -7.89 20.82 -22.33
N ILE A 241 -8.60 21.66 -23.09
CA ILE A 241 -8.62 23.12 -22.84
C ILE A 241 -9.20 23.42 -21.45
N CYS A 242 -10.28 22.75 -21.07
CA CYS A 242 -10.84 22.88 -19.72
C CYS A 242 -9.90 22.33 -18.64
N ALA A 243 -9.26 21.18 -18.90
CA ALA A 243 -8.29 20.60 -17.97
C ALA A 243 -7.13 21.57 -17.68
N GLU A 244 -6.57 22.19 -18.73
CA GLU A 244 -5.51 23.19 -18.62
C GLU A 244 -5.95 24.43 -17.85
N ALA A 245 -7.18 24.89 -18.04
CA ALA A 245 -7.73 26.00 -17.25
C ALA A 245 -7.77 25.65 -15.75
N GLY A 246 -8.09 24.39 -15.41
CA GLY A 246 -8.02 23.87 -14.04
C GLY A 246 -6.60 23.88 -13.47
N ILE A 247 -5.61 23.41 -14.23
CA ILE A 247 -4.19 23.44 -13.83
C ILE A 247 -3.70 24.90 -13.66
N ALA A 248 -4.03 25.77 -14.61
CA ALA A 248 -3.65 27.19 -14.58
C ALA A 248 -4.15 27.89 -13.31
N ALA A 249 -5.36 27.56 -12.83
CA ALA A 249 -5.94 28.14 -11.62
C ALA A 249 -5.17 27.81 -10.32
N ILE A 250 -4.31 26.80 -10.35
CA ILE A 250 -3.45 26.42 -9.22
C ILE A 250 -1.95 26.56 -9.54
N ALA A 251 -1.57 27.13 -10.69
CA ALA A 251 -0.18 27.17 -11.16
C ALA A 251 0.79 27.83 -10.16
N ASP A 252 0.37 28.90 -9.47
CA ASP A 252 1.19 29.55 -8.44
C ASP A 252 1.51 28.65 -7.25
N ARG A 253 0.75 27.56 -7.07
CA ARG A 253 0.92 26.57 -6.00
C ARG A 253 1.75 25.35 -6.44
N LEU A 254 2.00 25.22 -7.74
CA LEU A 254 2.69 24.08 -8.34
C LEU A 254 4.21 24.29 -8.52
N GLN A 255 4.75 25.41 -8.01
CA GLN A 255 6.17 25.79 -8.12
C GLN A 255 7.10 24.89 -7.31
#